data_AF-A0A497IZI3-F1
#
_entry.id   AF-A0A497IZI3-F1
#
_cell.length_a   1.000
_cell.length_b   1.000
_cell.length_c   1.000
_cell.angle_alpha   90.00
_cell.angle_beta   90.00
_cell.angle_gamma   90.00
#
_symmetry.space_group_name_H-M   'P 1'
#
loop_
_entity.id
_entity.type
_entity.pdbx_description
1 polymer ?
#
loop_
_entity_poly.entity_id
_entity_poly.type
_entity_poly.pdbx_seq_one_letter_code
_entity_poly.pdbx_strand_id
1 'polypeptide(L)'
;MSLEPYLIEKKEIRPWEEELEPKDPLNKPLVLVAFRKPCPAFVGYPDLQTYGPFKPGDVANIPEVNARILLKQDVVEEVIS
;
A
#
# COMPACT_ATOMS: atom_id res chain seq x y z
N MET A 1 54.64 19.35 20.94
CA MET A 1 53.58 20.09 20.22
C MET A 1 52.25 19.46 20.58
N SER A 2 51.43 20.21 21.28
CA SER A 2 50.03 19.88 21.60
C SER A 2 49.18 20.06 20.36
N LEU A 3 48.29 19.11 20.03
CA LEU A 3 46.95 19.38 19.55
C LEU A 3 46.04 18.21 19.96
N GLU A 4 44.91 18.57 20.55
CA GLU A 4 43.91 17.77 21.26
C GLU A 4 43.06 16.86 20.34
N PRO A 5 42.39 15.83 20.91
CA PRO A 5 41.55 14.87 20.16
C PRO A 5 40.31 15.55 19.57
N TYR A 6 40.15 15.48 18.25
CA TYR A 6 38.92 15.94 17.59
C TYR A 6 37.77 14.96 17.87
N LEU A 7 37.01 15.28 18.93
CA LEU A 7 35.60 14.99 19.06
C LEU A 7 34.88 15.47 17.80
N ILE A 8 34.29 14.55 17.04
CA ILE A 8 33.27 14.88 16.05
C ILE A 8 31.94 14.69 16.75
N GLU A 9 31.26 15.81 16.99
CA GLU A 9 29.98 15.93 17.68
C GLU A 9 28.94 14.95 17.11
N LYS A 10 28.15 14.37 18.03
CA LYS A 10 26.95 13.61 17.69
C LYS A 10 26.05 14.49 16.83
N LYS A 11 25.93 14.16 15.55
CA LYS A 11 24.95 14.79 14.67
C LYS A 11 23.56 14.29 15.10
N GLU A 12 22.82 15.15 15.80
CA GLU A 12 21.41 14.96 16.09
C GLU A 12 20.66 14.66 14.79
N ILE A 13 20.23 13.42 14.62
CA ILE A 13 19.27 13.05 13.58
C ILE A 13 17.96 13.77 13.88
N ARG A 14 17.59 14.71 13.01
CA ARG A 14 16.36 15.50 13.17
C ARG A 14 15.16 14.63 12.75
N PRO A 15 14.04 14.62 13.49
CA PRO A 15 12.92 13.69 13.28
C PRO A 15 12.08 13.86 11.99
N TRP A 16 12.57 14.56 10.97
CA TRP A 16 11.77 14.99 9.80
C TRP A 16 12.49 14.85 8.44
N GLU A 17 13.44 13.92 8.33
CA GLU A 17 13.90 13.42 7.01
C GLU A 17 13.14 12.14 6.61
N GLU A 18 11.90 12.03 7.07
CA GLU A 18 10.88 11.07 6.62
C GLU A 18 10.08 11.63 5.42
N GLU A 19 10.69 12.48 4.60
CA GLU A 19 10.00 13.06 3.45
C GLU A 19 10.73 12.75 2.13
N LEU A 20 9.99 12.02 1.28
CA LEU A 20 10.20 11.85 -0.16
C LEU A 20 11.19 10.76 -0.61
N GLU A 21 11.16 9.58 0.00
CA GLU A 21 11.49 8.41 -0.82
C GLU A 21 10.40 8.26 -1.90
N PRO A 22 10.75 8.31 -3.20
CA PRO A 22 9.80 7.97 -4.24
C PRO A 22 9.44 6.49 -4.04
N LYS A 23 8.24 6.23 -3.47
CA LYS A 23 7.72 4.86 -3.40
C LYS A 23 7.73 4.32 -4.82
N ASP A 24 8.55 3.30 -5.03
CA ASP A 24 8.86 2.64 -6.29
C ASP A 24 7.72 2.77 -7.33
N PRO A 25 7.96 3.21 -8.58
CA PRO A 25 6.92 3.26 -9.61
C PRO A 25 6.29 1.89 -9.94
N LEU A 26 6.89 0.78 -9.50
CA LEU A 26 6.29 -0.56 -9.47
C LEU A 26 5.43 -0.84 -8.23
N ASN A 27 5.45 0.02 -7.22
CA ASN A 27 4.61 -0.05 -6.03
C ASN A 27 3.17 0.32 -6.40
N LYS A 28 2.52 -0.58 -7.12
CA LYS A 28 1.12 -0.49 -7.48
C LYS A 28 0.33 -0.52 -6.17
N PRO A 29 -0.47 0.50 -5.85
CA PRO A 29 -1.23 0.52 -4.61
C PRO A 29 -2.24 -0.63 -4.66
N LEU A 30 -1.95 -1.69 -3.90
CA LEU A 30 -2.92 -2.71 -3.54
C LEU A 30 -3.63 -2.24 -2.27
N VAL A 31 -4.94 -2.47 -2.22
CA VAL A 31 -5.78 -2.14 -1.05
C VAL A 31 -6.40 -3.43 -0.53
N LEU A 32 -6.38 -3.58 0.80
CA LEU A 32 -7.02 -4.70 1.48
C LEU A 32 -8.52 -4.45 1.57
N VAL A 33 -9.31 -5.34 0.99
CA VAL A 33 -10.77 -5.22 0.99
C VAL A 33 -11.42 -6.50 1.49
N ALA A 34 -12.59 -6.37 2.11
CA ALA A 34 -13.48 -7.47 2.43
C ALA A 34 -14.68 -7.47 1.46
N PHE A 35 -15.00 -8.63 0.89
CA PHE A 35 -16.10 -8.78 -0.05
C PHE A 35 -17.43 -8.93 0.68
N ARG A 36 -18.41 -8.06 0.38
CA ARG A 36 -19.76 -8.10 0.97
C ARG A 36 -20.74 -8.91 0.11
N LYS A 37 -20.46 -9.02 -1.20
CA LYS A 37 -21.26 -9.72 -2.20
C LYS A 37 -20.37 -10.68 -3.00
N PRO A 38 -20.91 -11.75 -3.60
CA PRO A 38 -20.14 -12.61 -4.50
C PRO A 38 -19.61 -11.78 -5.69
N CYS A 39 -18.34 -11.96 -6.02
CA CYS A 39 -17.68 -11.26 -7.11
C CYS A 39 -17.02 -12.27 -8.06
N PRO A 40 -17.33 -12.26 -9.37
CA PRO A 40 -16.65 -13.12 -10.33
C PRO A 40 -15.18 -12.76 -10.44
N ALA A 41 -14.38 -13.66 -11.02
CA ALA A 41 -12.99 -13.34 -11.31
C ALA A 41 -12.89 -12.14 -12.28
N PHE A 42 -11.93 -11.25 -12.05
CA PHE A 42 -11.69 -10.09 -12.90
C PHE A 42 -10.20 -9.87 -13.14
N VAL A 43 -9.88 -9.07 -14.15
CA VAL A 43 -8.49 -8.68 -14.46
C VAL A 43 -8.15 -7.38 -13.73
N GLY A 44 -7.05 -7.39 -12.99
CA GLY A 44 -6.47 -6.23 -12.32
C GLY A 44 -5.81 -5.28 -13.31
N TYR A 45 -5.92 -3.97 -13.07
CA TYR A 45 -5.16 -2.96 -13.80
C TYR A 45 -4.25 -2.22 -12.82
N PRO A 46 -2.97 -1.96 -13.13
CA PRO A 46 -2.27 -2.20 -14.41
C PRO A 46 -1.45 -3.50 -14.48
N ASP A 47 -1.58 -4.41 -13.51
CA ASP A 47 -0.79 -5.64 -13.44
C ASP A 47 -1.27 -6.77 -14.35
N LEU A 48 -2.51 -6.68 -14.86
CA LEU A 48 -3.14 -7.67 -15.75
C LEU A 48 -3.25 -9.07 -15.12
N GLN A 49 -3.18 -9.17 -13.79
CA GLN A 49 -3.39 -10.43 -13.09
C GLN A 49 -4.88 -10.70 -12.88
N THR A 50 -5.25 -11.98 -12.80
CA THR A 50 -6.62 -12.38 -12.48
C THR A 50 -6.81 -12.46 -10.98
N TYR A 51 -7.86 -11.82 -10.47
CA TYR A 51 -8.26 -11.81 -9.06
C TYR A 51 -9.60 -12.51 -8.90
N GLY A 52 -9.73 -13.38 -7.89
CA GLY A 52 -10.97 -14.08 -7.57
C GLY A 52 -11.15 -15.42 -8.29
N PRO A 53 -12.37 -15.98 -8.32
CA PRO A 53 -13.63 -15.39 -7.81
C PRO A 53 -13.64 -15.28 -6.27
N PHE A 54 -14.48 -14.39 -5.75
CA PHE A 54 -14.61 -14.11 -4.31
C PHE A 54 -16.04 -14.35 -3.81
N LYS A 55 -16.15 -14.81 -2.56
CA LYS A 55 -17.40 -15.00 -1.82
C LYS A 55 -17.58 -13.90 -0.77
N PRO A 56 -18.82 -13.66 -0.29
CA PRO A 56 -19.04 -12.78 0.86
C PRO A 56 -18.21 -13.23 2.07
N GLY A 57 -17.48 -12.30 2.68
CA GLY A 57 -16.57 -12.52 3.80
C GLY A 57 -15.11 -12.74 3.41
N ASP A 58 -14.79 -12.99 2.14
CA ASP A 58 -13.40 -13.12 1.69
C ASP A 58 -12.66 -11.79 1.84
N VAL A 59 -11.39 -11.84 2.23
CA VAL A 59 -10.51 -10.67 2.36
C VAL A 59 -9.34 -10.83 1.40
N ALA A 60 -9.06 -9.81 0.58
CA ALA A 60 -7.99 -9.86 -0.40
C ALA A 60 -7.36 -8.48 -0.65
N ASN A 61 -6.07 -8.49 -1.01
CA ASN A 61 -5.40 -7.33 -1.58
C ASN A 61 -5.68 -7.27 -3.07
N ILE A 62 -6.28 -6.18 -3.55
CA ILE A 62 -6.60 -5.97 -4.96
C ILE A 62 -6.10 -4.60 -5.44
N PRO A 63 -5.94 -4.36 -6.75
CA PRO A 63 -5.52 -3.06 -7.26
C PRO A 63 -6.48 -1.95 -6.83
N GLU A 64 -5.94 -0.83 -6.37
CA GLU A 64 -6.72 0.31 -5.88
C GLU A 64 -7.77 0.79 -6.89
N VAL A 65 -7.43 0.80 -8.17
CA VAL A 65 -8.35 1.18 -9.26
C VAL A 65 -9.59 0.30 -9.24
N ASN A 66 -9.41 -1.01 -9.08
CA ASN A 66 -10.49 -1.98 -9.01
C ASN A 66 -11.26 -1.85 -7.68
N ALA A 67 -10.55 -1.69 -6.56
CA ALA A 67 -11.16 -1.49 -5.24
C ALA A 67 -12.11 -0.28 -5.23
N ARG A 68 -11.68 0.86 -5.78
CA ARG A 68 -12.50 2.09 -5.87
C ARG A 68 -13.80 1.89 -6.64
N ILE A 69 -13.78 1.07 -7.71
CA ILE A 69 -14.99 0.75 -8.49
C ILE A 69 -15.92 -0.15 -7.66
N LEU A 70 -15.38 -1.19 -7.04
CA LEU A 70 -16.15 -2.14 -6.24
C LEU A 70 -16.73 -1.51 -4.96
N LEU A 71 -16.02 -0.57 -4.34
CA LEU A 71 -16.50 0.23 -3.21
C LEU A 71 -17.73 1.07 -3.61
N LYS A 72 -17.67 1.76 -4.76
CA LYS A 72 -18.80 2.53 -5.29
C LYS A 72 -20.03 1.68 -5.60
N GLN A 73 -19.83 0.39 -5.89
CA GLN A 73 -20.89 -0.57 -6.17
C GLN A 73 -21.39 -1.30 -4.91
N ASP A 74 -20.87 -0.97 -3.72
CA ASP A 74 -21.20 -1.64 -2.47
C ASP A 74 -20.93 -3.17 -2.55
N VAL A 75 -19.89 -3.58 -3.29
CA VAL A 75 -19.47 -4.99 -3.43
C VAL A 75 -18.42 -5.35 -2.40
N VAL A 76 -17.58 -4.39 -2.01
CA VAL A 76 -16.52 -4.56 -1.03
C VAL A 76 -16.57 -3.44 0.01
N GLU A 77 -15.85 -3.64 1.11
CA GLU A 77 -15.49 -2.61 2.09
C GLU A 77 -13.96 -2.59 2.28
N GLU A 78 -13.39 -1.43 2.53
CA GLU A 78 -11.96 -1.30 2.80
C GLU A 78 -11.67 -1.72 4.24
N VAL A 79 -10.65 -2.55 4.43
CA VAL A 79 -10.21 -2.99 5.75
C VAL A 79 -9.09 -2.05 6.20
N ILE A 80 -9.44 -1.11 7.07
CA ILE A 80 -8.48 -0.20 7.71
C ILE A 80 -7.78 -0.99 8.82
N SER A 81 -6.47 -1.19 8.71
CA SER A 81 -5.62 -1.72 9.79
C SER A 81 -4.85 -0.61 10.48
#